data_AF-A0AAD2A8T6-F1
#
_entry.id   AF-A0AAD2A8T6-F1
#
_cell.length_a   1.000
_cell.length_b   1.000
_cell.length_c   1.000
_cell.angle_alpha   90.00
_cell.angle_beta   90.00
_cell.angle_gamma   90.00
#
_symmetry.space_group_name_H-M   'P 1'
#
loop_
_entity.id
_entity.type
_entity.pdbx_description
1 polymer ?
#
loop_
_entity_poly.entity_id
_entity_poly.type
_entity_poly.pdbx_seq_one_letter_code
_entity_poly.pdbx_strand_id
1 'polypeptide(L)'
;MKVAPKVILLFNDADGLGSALYGALRPNSGSNLQILNNSFELSLERYGVKDREASGQILHFVNANGLYEVSILLLQNYEPPILACALNEVLISLAGADLSTMPTLVVPFIVPESKLKLENRYFVTSEKVSVYGMKLGPTTDVTQGLSSTLQKPSPSMKINHEDLSCLLHLVNVIKVPTLVLIGRSSQRLLRKSYEEELEVIYAIGEHLASISSLSFAKEKMAWKPTETSRDAEEPWRALYG
;
A
#
# COMPACT_ATOMS: atom_id res chain seq x y z
N MET A 1 -13.60 -12.91 -2.47
CA MET A 1 -13.84 -11.98 -1.33
C MET A 1 -14.74 -10.85 -1.81
N LYS A 2 -15.73 -10.38 -1.04
CA LYS A 2 -16.60 -9.27 -1.47
C LYS A 2 -15.96 -7.93 -1.09
N VAL A 3 -15.70 -7.08 -2.07
CA VAL A 3 -15.07 -5.76 -1.88
C VAL A 3 -15.75 -4.68 -2.73
N ALA A 4 -15.48 -3.43 -2.42
CA ALA A 4 -15.90 -2.29 -3.24
C ALA A 4 -15.14 -2.22 -4.58
N PRO A 5 -15.64 -1.46 -5.57
CA PRO A 5 -14.92 -1.18 -6.81
C PRO A 5 -13.57 -0.46 -6.62
N LYS A 6 -13.38 0.21 -5.48
CA LYS A 6 -12.11 0.86 -5.10
C LYS A 6 -11.57 0.18 -3.84
N VAL A 7 -10.35 -0.33 -3.94
CA VAL A 7 -9.69 -1.04 -2.85
C VAL A 7 -8.37 -0.37 -2.51
N ILE A 8 -8.19 -0.01 -1.24
CA ILE A 8 -6.90 0.41 -0.70
C ILE A 8 -6.29 -0.80 0.00
N LEU A 9 -5.18 -1.32 -0.50
CA LEU A 9 -4.47 -2.44 0.12
C LEU A 9 -3.32 -1.90 0.96
N LEU A 10 -3.34 -2.22 2.24
CA LEU A 10 -2.36 -1.85 3.24
C LEU A 10 -1.73 -3.12 3.82
N PHE A 11 -0.48 -3.02 4.25
CA PHE A 11 0.23 -4.08 4.94
C PHE A 11 0.31 -3.74 6.41
N ASN A 12 0.12 -4.71 7.30
CA ASN A 12 0.37 -4.50 8.73
C ASN A 12 1.87 -4.60 9.00
N ASP A 13 2.63 -3.70 8.39
CA ASP A 13 4.09 -3.69 8.43
C ASP A 13 4.65 -3.41 9.83
N ALA A 14 5.90 -3.82 10.06
CA ALA A 14 6.58 -3.62 11.35
C ALA A 14 6.81 -2.14 11.69
N ASP A 15 6.81 -1.26 10.69
CA ASP A 15 6.93 0.18 10.86
C ASP A 15 5.58 0.82 11.25
N GLY A 16 4.48 0.07 11.20
CA GLY A 16 3.14 0.52 11.58
C GLY A 16 2.49 1.49 10.59
N LEU A 17 3.00 1.60 9.36
CA LEU A 17 2.46 2.53 8.36
C LEU A 17 1.03 2.16 7.97
N GLY A 18 0.80 0.91 7.57
CA GLY A 18 -0.52 0.49 7.10
C GLY A 18 -1.56 0.51 8.19
N SER A 19 -1.22 0.14 9.44
CA SER A 19 -2.14 0.24 10.57
C SER A 19 -2.48 1.70 10.91
N ALA A 20 -1.52 2.62 10.80
CA ALA A 20 -1.76 4.05 11.01
C ALA A 20 -2.65 4.66 9.92
N LEU A 21 -2.42 4.33 8.65
CA LEU A 21 -3.29 4.75 7.54
C LEU A 21 -4.69 4.16 7.66
N TYR A 22 -4.80 2.89 8.05
CA TYR A 22 -6.07 2.19 8.27
C TYR A 22 -6.94 2.89 9.32
N GLY A 23 -6.34 3.37 10.42
CA GLY A 23 -7.06 4.10 11.47
C GLY A 23 -7.31 5.59 11.18
N ALA A 24 -6.54 6.19 10.27
CA ALA A 24 -6.59 7.61 9.95
C ALA A 24 -7.60 7.95 8.83
N LEU A 25 -7.92 7.02 7.94
CA LEU A 25 -8.93 7.21 6.88
C LEU A 25 -10.35 7.07 7.44
N ARG A 26 -11.19 8.08 7.17
CA ARG A 26 -12.55 8.18 7.74
C ARG A 26 -13.55 8.69 6.73
N PRO A 27 -14.86 8.48 6.91
CA PRO A 27 -15.86 9.12 6.07
C PRO A 27 -15.71 10.64 6.08
N ASN A 28 -16.04 11.31 4.97
CA ASN A 28 -16.06 12.77 4.92
C ASN A 28 -17.12 13.34 5.90
N SER A 29 -16.86 14.52 6.44
CA SER A 29 -17.81 15.26 7.27
C SER A 29 -19.13 15.48 6.52
N GLY A 30 -20.24 14.98 7.06
CA GLY A 30 -21.56 15.05 6.41
C GLY A 30 -21.84 13.95 5.40
N SER A 31 -20.93 12.98 5.22
CA SER A 31 -21.23 11.77 4.44
C SER A 31 -22.12 10.82 5.23
N ASN A 32 -23.03 10.14 4.53
CA ASN A 32 -23.90 9.10 5.10
C ASN A 32 -23.28 7.71 4.97
N LEU A 33 -21.94 7.61 4.92
CA LEU A 33 -21.26 6.33 4.78
C LEU A 33 -21.29 5.57 6.10
N GLN A 34 -21.76 4.33 6.03
CA GLN A 34 -21.67 3.37 7.11
C GLN A 34 -20.34 2.61 7.01
N ILE A 35 -19.74 2.35 8.16
CA ILE A 35 -18.50 1.56 8.27
C ILE A 35 -18.89 0.14 8.65
N LEU A 36 -18.47 -0.85 7.86
CA LEU A 36 -18.60 -2.26 8.19
C LEU A 36 -17.20 -2.88 8.31
N ASN A 37 -16.93 -3.51 9.45
CA ASN A 37 -15.68 -4.23 9.69
C ASN A 37 -15.89 -5.71 9.44
N ASN A 38 -15.03 -6.28 8.61
CA ASN A 38 -14.95 -7.71 8.31
C ASN A 38 -13.50 -8.18 8.46
N SER A 39 -13.32 -9.50 8.40
CA SER A 39 -12.02 -10.14 8.21
C SER A 39 -12.08 -11.09 7.03
N PHE A 40 -10.92 -11.50 6.54
CA PHE A 40 -10.81 -12.59 5.57
C PHE A 40 -9.71 -13.55 5.98
N GLU A 41 -9.87 -14.79 5.52
CA GLU A 41 -8.94 -15.90 5.65
C GLU A 41 -8.97 -16.66 4.32
N LEU A 42 -7.80 -16.86 3.71
CA LEU A 42 -7.62 -17.55 2.44
C LEU A 42 -6.56 -18.63 2.63
N SER A 43 -6.92 -19.87 2.28
CA SER A 43 -6.02 -21.01 2.38
C SER A 43 -4.78 -20.83 1.51
N LEU A 44 -3.61 -21.18 2.06
CA LEU A 44 -2.33 -21.23 1.35
C LEU A 44 -1.90 -22.66 1.01
N GLU A 45 -2.77 -23.65 1.23
CA GLU A 45 -2.45 -25.07 1.08
C GLU A 45 -1.99 -25.43 -0.34
N ARG A 46 -2.46 -24.69 -1.36
CA ARG A 46 -2.05 -24.91 -2.76
C ARG A 46 -0.56 -24.67 -3.01
N TYR A 47 0.12 -23.95 -2.12
CA TYR A 47 1.57 -23.75 -2.15
C TYR A 47 2.33 -24.65 -1.19
N GLY A 48 1.64 -25.60 -0.54
CA GLY A 48 2.22 -26.47 0.49
C GLY A 48 2.31 -25.85 1.89
N VAL A 49 1.75 -24.65 2.10
CA VAL A 49 1.70 -23.99 3.42
C VAL A 49 0.40 -24.37 4.11
N LYS A 50 0.47 -25.18 5.18
CA LYS A 50 -0.71 -25.76 5.85
C LYS A 50 -0.96 -25.18 7.25
N ASP A 51 0.06 -24.57 7.83
CA ASP A 51 0.06 -24.01 9.19
C ASP A 51 -0.32 -22.52 9.22
N ARG A 52 -0.48 -21.90 8.04
CA ARG A 52 -0.81 -20.48 7.90
C ARG A 52 -1.80 -20.24 6.78
N GLU A 53 -2.60 -19.22 6.98
CA GLU A 53 -3.53 -18.68 5.99
C GLU A 53 -3.15 -17.24 5.66
N ALA A 54 -3.58 -16.76 4.50
CA ALA A 54 -3.53 -15.35 4.15
C ALA A 54 -4.76 -14.66 4.73
N SER A 55 -4.55 -13.83 5.74
CA SER A 55 -5.62 -13.22 6.50
C SER A 55 -5.39 -11.73 6.75
N GLY A 56 -6.47 -11.05 7.10
CA GLY A 56 -6.43 -9.61 7.31
C GLY A 56 -7.78 -9.04 7.69
N GLN A 57 -7.79 -7.74 7.93
CA GLN A 57 -8.99 -6.97 8.23
C GLN A 57 -9.48 -6.24 6.99
N ILE A 58 -10.79 -6.08 6.88
CA ILE A 58 -11.42 -5.29 5.83
C ILE A 58 -12.34 -4.26 6.47
N LEU A 59 -12.16 -3.01 6.07
CA LEU A 59 -13.05 -1.92 6.43
C LEU A 59 -13.78 -1.45 5.19
N HIS A 60 -15.09 -1.65 5.17
CA HIS A 60 -15.96 -1.24 4.08
C HIS A 60 -16.63 0.08 4.39
N PHE A 61 -16.67 0.97 3.40
CA PHE A 61 -17.49 2.18 3.41
C PHE A 61 -18.67 1.98 2.47
N VAL A 62 -19.86 1.95 3.06
CA VAL A 62 -21.10 1.60 2.37
C VAL A 62 -22.03 2.80 2.37
N ASN A 63 -22.60 3.14 1.22
CA ASN A 63 -23.52 4.28 1.13
C ASN A 63 -24.92 3.94 1.63
N ALA A 64 -25.80 4.96 1.66
CA ALA A 64 -27.17 4.83 2.15
C ALA A 64 -28.01 3.77 1.39
N ASN A 65 -27.61 3.42 0.17
CA ASN A 65 -28.28 2.39 -0.64
C ASN A 65 -27.73 0.98 -0.38
N GLY A 66 -26.79 0.81 0.55
CA GLY A 66 -26.15 -0.48 0.84
C GLY A 66 -25.07 -0.88 -0.17
N LEU A 67 -24.63 0.03 -1.04
CA LEU A 67 -23.57 -0.24 -2.02
C LEU A 67 -22.20 0.09 -1.46
N TYR A 68 -21.23 -0.80 -1.71
CA TYR A 68 -19.85 -0.64 -1.31
C TYR A 68 -19.17 0.41 -2.19
N GLU A 69 -18.69 1.52 -1.60
CA GLU A 69 -17.99 2.57 -2.35
C GLU A 69 -16.48 2.36 -2.32
N VAL A 70 -15.94 2.09 -1.14
CA VAL A 70 -14.50 1.92 -0.90
C VAL A 70 -14.29 0.81 0.12
N SER A 71 -13.24 0.01 -0.06
CA SER A 71 -12.80 -0.98 0.93
C SER A 71 -11.32 -0.80 1.22
N ILE A 72 -10.95 -0.80 2.50
CA ILE A 72 -9.55 -0.82 2.94
C ILE A 72 -9.26 -2.22 3.43
N LEU A 73 -8.25 -2.85 2.84
CA LEU A 73 -7.76 -4.16 3.24
C LEU A 73 -6.45 -3.99 3.98
N LEU A 74 -6.38 -4.44 5.23
CA LEU A 74 -5.15 -4.51 6.01
C LEU A 74 -4.69 -5.96 6.09
N LEU A 75 -3.72 -6.32 5.25
CA LEU A 75 -3.13 -7.65 5.21
C LEU A 75 -2.24 -7.86 6.45
N GLN A 76 -2.28 -9.05 7.07
CA GLN A 76 -1.34 -9.40 8.13
C GLN A 76 0.12 -9.29 7.65
N ASN A 77 1.03 -9.17 8.61
CA ASN A 77 2.45 -9.13 8.29
C ASN A 77 2.93 -10.52 7.87
N TYR A 78 3.47 -10.63 6.65
CA TYR A 78 4.09 -11.85 6.16
C TYR A 78 5.47 -11.52 5.61
N GLU A 79 6.44 -12.35 5.91
CA GLU A 79 7.74 -12.30 5.27
C GLU A 79 7.75 -13.17 4.01
N PRO A 80 8.53 -12.81 2.98
CA PRO A 80 8.86 -13.70 1.88
C PRO A 80 9.43 -15.05 2.38
N PRO A 81 9.08 -16.19 1.76
CA PRO A 81 8.27 -16.35 0.55
C PRO A 81 6.75 -16.41 0.80
N ILE A 82 6.30 -16.44 2.06
CA ILE A 82 4.89 -16.59 2.41
C ILE A 82 4.08 -15.37 1.95
N LEU A 83 4.67 -14.19 1.99
CA LEU A 83 4.08 -12.95 1.45
C LEU A 83 3.62 -13.11 0.01
N ALA A 84 4.43 -13.74 -0.86
CA ALA A 84 4.09 -13.94 -2.25
C ALA A 84 2.87 -14.85 -2.41
N CYS A 85 2.79 -15.91 -1.60
CA CYS A 85 1.65 -16.82 -1.57
C CYS A 85 0.39 -16.09 -1.13
N ALA A 86 0.48 -15.31 -0.05
CA ALA A 86 -0.64 -14.55 0.50
C ALA A 86 -1.15 -13.47 -0.45
N LEU A 87 -0.24 -12.68 -1.02
CA LEU A 87 -0.59 -11.68 -2.02
C LEU A 87 -1.24 -12.30 -3.25
N ASN A 88 -0.74 -13.43 -3.73
CA ASN A 88 -1.33 -14.09 -4.89
C ASN A 88 -2.77 -14.54 -4.60
N GLU A 89 -3.06 -15.10 -3.42
CA GLU A 89 -4.45 -15.42 -3.04
C GLU A 89 -5.34 -14.18 -2.93
N VAL A 90 -4.85 -13.13 -2.28
CA VAL A 90 -5.61 -11.89 -2.10
C VAL A 90 -5.92 -11.26 -3.45
N LEU A 91 -4.93 -11.15 -4.34
CA LEU A 91 -5.10 -10.57 -5.68
C LEU A 91 -6.03 -11.41 -6.57
N ILE A 92 -5.96 -12.75 -6.51
CA ILE A 92 -6.91 -13.63 -7.23
C ILE A 92 -8.33 -13.49 -6.66
N SER A 93 -8.45 -13.41 -5.33
CA SER A 93 -9.74 -13.22 -4.65
C SER A 93 -10.37 -11.86 -4.93
N LEU A 94 -9.55 -10.83 -5.19
CA LEU A 94 -9.96 -9.50 -5.65
C LEU A 94 -10.30 -9.48 -7.14
N ALA A 95 -9.53 -10.19 -7.96
CA ALA A 95 -9.77 -10.31 -9.40
C ALA A 95 -11.16 -10.89 -9.70
N GLY A 96 -11.61 -11.84 -8.87
CA GLY A 96 -12.87 -12.53 -9.07
C GLY A 96 -12.86 -13.39 -10.34
N ALA A 97 -14.05 -13.89 -10.71
CA ALA A 97 -14.21 -14.67 -11.94
C ALA A 97 -14.31 -13.77 -13.19
N ASP A 98 -14.86 -12.56 -13.03
CA ASP A 98 -15.19 -11.65 -14.13
C ASP A 98 -14.28 -10.42 -14.16
N LEU A 99 -13.43 -10.35 -15.19
CA LEU A 99 -12.47 -9.25 -15.40
C LEU A 99 -13.14 -7.87 -15.55
N SER A 100 -14.42 -7.81 -15.92
CA SER A 100 -15.17 -6.54 -16.06
C SER A 100 -15.60 -5.92 -14.72
N THR A 101 -15.60 -6.71 -13.64
CA THR A 101 -15.99 -6.26 -12.28
C THR A 101 -14.80 -6.06 -11.36
N MET A 102 -13.59 -6.11 -11.93
CA MET A 102 -12.35 -6.07 -11.19
C MET A 102 -12.19 -4.72 -10.45
N PRO A 103 -11.90 -4.73 -9.14
CA PRO A 103 -11.70 -3.50 -8.39
C PRO A 103 -10.40 -2.81 -8.83
N THR A 104 -10.38 -1.48 -8.73
CA THR A 104 -9.13 -0.72 -8.80
C THR A 104 -8.42 -0.76 -7.45
N LEU A 105 -7.18 -1.22 -7.47
CA LEU A 105 -6.30 -1.31 -6.32
C LEU A 105 -5.45 -0.05 -6.17
N VAL A 106 -5.32 0.46 -4.96
CA VAL A 106 -4.39 1.53 -4.61
C VAL A 106 -3.53 1.06 -3.45
N VAL A 107 -2.21 1.08 -3.64
CA VAL A 107 -1.27 0.48 -2.68
C VAL A 107 -0.18 1.47 -2.30
N PRO A 108 -0.20 2.01 -1.07
CA PRO A 108 0.86 2.88 -0.59
C PRO A 108 2.05 2.09 -0.07
N PHE A 109 3.25 2.58 -0.39
CA PHE A 109 4.52 2.14 0.17
C PHE A 109 5.37 3.34 0.53
N ILE A 110 6.12 3.22 1.62
CA ILE A 110 7.23 4.11 1.91
C ILE A 110 8.50 3.32 1.75
N VAL A 111 9.38 3.83 0.89
CA VAL A 111 10.59 3.12 0.51
C VAL A 111 11.79 3.99 0.85
N PRO A 112 12.77 3.46 1.60
CA PRO A 112 14.04 4.14 1.83
C PRO A 112 14.71 4.55 0.52
N GLU A 113 15.27 5.75 0.47
CA GLU A 113 15.99 6.26 -0.71
C GLU A 113 17.11 5.30 -1.17
N SER A 114 17.79 4.63 -0.24
CA SER A 114 18.82 3.61 -0.54
C SER A 114 18.28 2.42 -1.36
N LYS A 115 16.99 2.09 -1.21
CA LYS A 115 16.29 1.03 -1.95
C LYS A 115 15.70 1.53 -3.28
N LEU A 116 15.73 2.84 -3.55
CA LEU A 116 15.31 3.45 -4.81
C LEU A 116 16.53 3.97 -5.55
N LYS A 117 17.14 3.15 -6.42
CA LYS A 117 18.25 3.64 -7.26
C LYS A 117 17.66 4.48 -8.38
N LEU A 118 17.73 5.80 -8.20
CA LEU A 118 17.47 6.77 -9.26
C LEU A 118 18.80 7.20 -9.87
N GLU A 119 18.97 7.08 -11.18
CA GLU A 119 20.18 7.60 -11.82
C GLU A 119 20.26 9.12 -11.66
N ASN A 120 21.42 9.56 -11.19
CA ASN A 120 21.83 10.92 -10.89
C ASN A 120 21.29 11.94 -11.91
N ARG A 121 20.21 12.63 -11.54
CA ARG A 121 19.94 13.98 -12.00
C ARG A 121 19.72 14.82 -10.76
N TYR A 122 20.46 15.90 -10.66
CA TYR A 122 20.24 16.97 -9.70
C TYR A 122 18.75 17.30 -9.67
N PHE A 123 18.05 16.83 -8.63
CA PHE A 123 16.73 17.35 -8.34
C PHE A 123 16.92 18.82 -8.01
N VAL A 124 16.36 19.69 -8.84
CA VAL A 124 16.08 21.06 -8.42
C VAL A 124 15.13 20.92 -7.25
N THR A 125 15.65 21.24 -6.06
CA THR A 125 15.04 21.12 -4.74
C THR A 125 13.84 22.07 -4.59
N SER A 126 12.76 21.83 -5.35
CA SER A 126 11.61 22.73 -5.37
C SER A 126 10.25 22.06 -5.14
N GLU A 127 10.13 20.73 -5.13
CA GLU A 127 8.87 20.07 -4.77
C GLU A 127 9.01 19.36 -3.42
N LYS A 128 8.23 19.87 -2.46
CA LYS A 128 8.43 19.69 -1.00
C LYS A 128 8.14 18.28 -0.49
N VAL A 129 7.51 17.41 -1.27
CA VAL A 129 7.19 16.02 -0.88
C VAL A 129 7.25 15.10 -2.10
N SER A 130 8.05 14.02 -2.03
CA SER A 130 8.29 13.12 -3.17
C SER A 130 7.40 11.86 -3.09
N VAL A 131 6.14 11.97 -3.51
CA VAL A 131 5.25 10.82 -3.72
C VAL A 131 5.11 10.55 -5.22
N TYR A 132 5.45 9.32 -5.63
CA TYR A 132 5.36 8.87 -7.02
C TYR A 132 4.14 7.97 -7.21
N GLY A 133 3.50 8.07 -8.38
CA GLY A 133 2.42 7.18 -8.79
C GLY A 133 2.85 6.24 -9.91
N MET A 134 2.86 4.93 -9.65
CA MET A 134 3.12 3.90 -10.65
C MET A 134 1.83 3.17 -11.01
N LYS A 135 1.37 3.28 -12.26
CA LYS A 135 0.21 2.53 -12.75
C LYS A 135 0.64 1.17 -13.29
N LEU A 136 -0.14 0.14 -12.97
CA LEU A 136 -0.02 -1.21 -13.52
C LEU A 136 -1.41 -1.72 -13.94
N GLY A 137 -1.44 -2.56 -14.97
CA GLY A 137 -2.70 -3.12 -15.49
C GLY A 137 -3.56 -2.12 -16.29
N PRO A 138 -4.86 -2.44 -16.50
CA PRO A 138 -5.79 -1.58 -17.21
C PRO A 138 -5.98 -0.22 -16.52
N THR A 139 -6.11 0.85 -17.30
CA THR A 139 -6.38 2.18 -16.76
C THR A 139 -7.85 2.36 -16.43
N THR A 140 -8.15 2.76 -15.19
CA THR A 140 -9.48 3.21 -14.75
C THR A 140 -9.47 4.70 -14.44
N ASP A 141 -10.66 5.33 -14.37
CA ASP A 141 -10.81 6.74 -14.02
C ASP A 141 -10.07 7.12 -12.73
N VAL A 142 -10.07 6.20 -11.75
CA VAL A 142 -9.35 6.34 -10.47
C VAL A 142 -7.83 6.39 -10.70
N THR A 143 -7.27 5.41 -11.41
CA THR A 143 -5.83 5.41 -11.71
C THR A 143 -5.43 6.64 -12.54
N GLN A 144 -6.32 7.11 -13.43
CA GLN A 144 -6.06 8.26 -14.29
C GLN A 144 -6.03 9.57 -13.50
N GLY A 145 -7.03 9.83 -12.66
CA GLY A 145 -7.09 11.05 -11.84
C GLY A 145 -5.91 11.18 -10.89
N LEU A 146 -5.50 10.08 -10.23
CA LEU A 146 -4.36 10.10 -9.31
C LEU A 146 -3.03 10.35 -10.00
N SER A 147 -2.74 9.68 -11.10
CA SER A 147 -1.43 9.85 -11.72
C SER A 147 -1.27 11.16 -12.47
N SER A 148 -2.34 11.93 -12.69
CA SER A 148 -2.20 13.33 -13.12
C SER A 148 -1.72 14.24 -12.00
N THR A 149 -1.98 13.90 -10.74
CA THR A 149 -1.56 14.71 -9.58
C THR A 149 -0.22 14.26 -8.99
N LEU A 150 0.26 13.06 -9.35
CA LEU A 150 1.47 12.46 -8.81
C LEU A 150 2.66 12.57 -9.76
N GLN A 151 3.86 12.64 -9.20
CA GLN A 151 5.08 12.51 -9.99
C GLN A 151 5.14 11.11 -10.61
N LYS A 152 5.45 11.04 -11.90
CA LYS A 152 5.67 9.75 -12.56
C LYS A 152 7.06 9.22 -12.17
N PRO A 153 7.19 7.93 -11.80
CA PRO A 153 8.51 7.34 -11.59
C PRO A 153 9.31 7.40 -12.88
N SER A 154 10.61 7.63 -12.79
CA SER A 154 11.46 7.56 -13.98
C SER A 154 11.49 6.11 -14.50
N PRO A 155 11.56 5.90 -15.83
CA PRO A 155 11.66 4.55 -16.40
C PRO A 155 12.91 3.78 -15.94
N SER A 156 13.94 4.48 -15.45
CA SER A 156 15.19 3.92 -14.94
C SER A 156 15.18 3.67 -13.42
N MET A 157 14.08 3.98 -12.71
CA MET A 157 13.98 3.78 -11.28
C MET A 157 14.04 2.29 -10.95
N LYS A 158 15.10 1.85 -10.26
CA LYS A 158 15.20 0.47 -9.77
C LYS A 158 14.65 0.40 -8.34
N ILE A 159 13.67 -0.47 -8.15
CA ILE A 159 13.04 -0.74 -6.86
C ILE A 159 13.71 -1.97 -6.26
N ASN A 160 14.53 -1.75 -5.22
CA ASN A 160 15.18 -2.81 -4.44
C ASN A 160 14.48 -2.96 -3.08
N HIS A 161 13.15 -3.07 -3.12
CA HIS A 161 12.31 -3.31 -1.95
C HIS A 161 11.53 -4.59 -2.17
N GLU A 162 11.77 -5.61 -1.35
CA GLU A 162 11.30 -6.98 -1.62
C GLU A 162 9.78 -7.07 -1.70
N ASP A 163 9.05 -6.56 -0.70
CA ASP A 163 7.59 -6.65 -0.65
C ASP A 163 6.91 -5.93 -1.83
N LEU A 164 7.38 -4.71 -2.12
CA LEU A 164 6.93 -3.93 -3.26
C LEU A 164 7.26 -4.65 -4.58
N SER A 165 8.46 -5.19 -4.75
CA SER A 165 8.83 -5.95 -5.94
C SER A 165 7.97 -7.21 -6.11
N CYS A 166 7.66 -7.90 -5.01
CA CYS A 166 6.77 -9.05 -4.99
C CYS A 166 5.36 -8.67 -5.48
N LEU A 167 4.78 -7.61 -4.91
CA LEU A 167 3.49 -7.07 -5.33
C LEU A 167 3.50 -6.67 -6.81
N LEU A 168 4.49 -5.91 -7.26
CA LEU A 168 4.60 -5.43 -8.64
C LEU A 168 4.66 -6.60 -9.63
N HIS A 169 5.36 -7.68 -9.27
CA HIS A 169 5.42 -8.88 -10.10
C HIS A 169 4.03 -9.55 -10.22
N LEU A 170 3.36 -9.79 -9.08
CA LEU A 170 2.07 -10.48 -9.05
C LEU A 170 0.96 -9.68 -9.72
N VAL A 171 0.89 -8.37 -9.46
CA VAL A 171 -0.09 -7.47 -10.08
C VAL A 171 0.05 -7.46 -11.60
N ASN A 172 1.27 -7.49 -12.14
CA ASN A 172 1.51 -7.56 -13.58
C ASN A 172 1.02 -8.88 -14.19
N VAL A 173 1.17 -9.99 -13.47
CA VAL A 173 0.70 -11.31 -13.93
C VAL A 173 -0.81 -11.40 -13.92
N ILE A 174 -1.45 -10.96 -12.82
CA ILE A 174 -2.90 -11.05 -12.62
C ILE A 174 -3.66 -9.95 -13.40
N LYS A 175 -2.95 -8.88 -13.78
CA LYS A 175 -3.47 -7.72 -14.53
C LYS A 175 -4.57 -6.95 -13.79
N VAL A 176 -4.49 -6.90 -12.46
CA VAL A 176 -5.38 -6.06 -11.63
C VAL A 176 -5.10 -4.58 -11.91
N PRO A 177 -6.11 -3.74 -12.23
CA PRO A 177 -5.94 -2.29 -12.31
C PRO A 177 -5.38 -1.75 -11.00
N THR A 178 -4.12 -1.31 -11.00
CA THR A 178 -3.41 -0.97 -9.77
C THR A 178 -2.67 0.35 -9.89
N LEU A 179 -2.76 1.17 -8.86
CA LEU A 179 -1.88 2.31 -8.66
C LEU A 179 -1.06 2.11 -7.39
N VAL A 180 0.25 2.07 -7.53
CA VAL A 180 1.16 2.07 -6.39
C VAL A 180 1.58 3.51 -6.08
N LEU A 181 1.39 3.95 -4.84
CA LEU A 181 1.90 5.22 -4.32
C LEU A 181 3.23 4.93 -3.63
N ILE A 182 4.32 5.52 -4.11
CA ILE A 182 5.67 5.31 -3.56
C ILE A 182 6.12 6.62 -2.93
N GLY A 183 6.11 6.68 -1.60
CA GLY A 183 6.75 7.73 -0.82
C GLY A 183 8.22 7.44 -0.62
N ARG A 184 9.07 8.45 -0.76
CA ARG A 184 10.50 8.35 -0.45
C ARG A 184 10.75 8.66 1.03
N SER A 185 11.38 7.74 1.75
CA SER A 185 11.90 7.98 3.09
C SER A 185 13.39 8.34 3.04
N SER A 186 13.76 9.45 3.67
CA SER A 186 15.15 9.90 3.84
C SER A 186 15.71 9.30 5.14
N GLN A 187 16.48 8.20 5.07
CA GLN A 187 17.12 7.60 6.26
C GLN A 187 18.29 8.43 6.84
N ARG A 188 18.24 9.76 6.77
CA ARG A 188 19.24 10.62 7.41
C ARG A 188 18.94 10.67 8.91
N LEU A 189 19.94 10.36 9.75
CA LEU A 189 19.87 10.17 11.22
C LEU A 189 19.53 11.42 12.05
N LEU A 190 18.73 12.35 11.54
CA LEU A 190 18.43 13.62 12.19
C LEU A 190 16.93 13.76 12.36
N ARG A 191 16.48 14.36 13.46
CA ARG A 191 15.07 14.71 13.75
C ARG A 191 14.31 15.38 12.58
N LYS A 192 15.03 16.00 11.63
CA LYS A 192 14.48 16.53 10.37
C LYS A 192 13.90 15.45 9.43
N SER A 193 14.46 14.23 9.40
CA SER A 193 13.95 13.15 8.55
C SER A 193 12.61 12.61 9.01
N TYR A 194 12.33 12.63 10.33
CA TYR A 194 11.05 12.19 10.87
C TYR A 194 9.89 13.11 10.44
N GLU A 195 10.11 14.43 10.47
CA GLU A 195 9.11 15.40 9.99
C GLU A 195 8.90 15.29 8.48
N GLU A 196 9.97 15.12 7.70
CA GLU A 196 9.90 14.88 6.25
C GLU A 196 9.13 13.58 5.92
N GLU A 197 9.39 12.50 6.65
CA GLU A 197 8.70 11.22 6.46
C GLU A 197 7.22 11.30 6.85
N LEU A 198 6.89 12.00 7.94
CA LEU A 198 5.50 12.31 8.28
C LEU A 198 4.80 13.13 7.19
N GLU A 199 5.47 14.13 6.60
CA GLU A 199 4.92 14.89 5.47
C GLU A 199 4.64 13.99 4.27
N VAL A 200 5.52 13.03 3.98
CA VAL A 200 5.31 12.02 2.93
C VAL A 200 4.10 11.14 3.25
N ILE A 201 3.97 10.67 4.51
CA ILE A 201 2.82 9.86 4.90
C ILE A 201 1.53 10.67 4.81
N TYR A 202 1.54 11.92 5.25
CA TYR A 202 0.38 12.80 5.15
C TYR A 202 -0.01 13.04 3.70
N ALA A 203 0.95 13.27 2.80
CA ALA A 203 0.66 13.38 1.38
C ALA A 203 0.03 12.09 0.81
N ILE A 204 0.55 10.92 1.18
CA ILE A 204 -0.06 9.63 0.82
C ILE A 204 -1.51 9.55 1.34
N GLY A 205 -1.75 9.89 2.62
CA GLY A 205 -3.06 9.88 3.23
C GLY A 205 -4.06 10.81 2.51
N GLU A 206 -3.64 12.02 2.16
CA GLU A 206 -4.44 12.98 1.38
C GLU A 206 -4.75 12.45 -0.03
N HIS A 207 -3.77 11.83 -0.70
CA HIS A 207 -4.00 11.20 -2.00
C HIS A 207 -5.02 10.05 -1.91
N LEU A 208 -4.92 9.20 -0.88
CA LEU A 208 -5.89 8.13 -0.62
C LEU A 208 -7.30 8.67 -0.31
N ALA A 209 -7.40 9.77 0.42
CA ALA A 209 -8.67 10.43 0.71
C ALA A 209 -9.29 11.06 -0.55
N SER A 210 -8.49 11.74 -1.38
CA SER A 210 -8.97 12.45 -2.58
C SER A 210 -9.71 11.59 -3.61
N ILE A 211 -9.46 10.28 -3.60
CA ILE A 211 -9.98 9.33 -4.60
C ILE A 211 -11.13 8.49 -4.08
N SER A 212 -11.37 8.64 -2.79
CA SER A 212 -12.39 7.96 -2.03
C SER A 212 -13.38 9.00 -1.52
N SER A 213 -14.53 8.56 -1.04
CA SER A 213 -15.48 9.43 -0.33
C SER A 213 -15.06 9.66 1.14
N LEU A 214 -13.74 9.66 1.37
CA LEU A 214 -13.10 9.68 2.69
C LEU A 214 -12.30 10.96 2.91
N SER A 215 -12.00 11.22 4.18
CA SER A 215 -11.12 12.24 4.70
C SER A 215 -9.94 11.58 5.41
N PHE A 216 -8.80 12.27 5.42
CA PHE A 216 -7.61 11.83 6.14
C PHE A 216 -7.46 12.64 7.44
N ALA A 217 -7.49 11.94 8.58
CA ALA A 217 -7.39 12.56 9.90
C ALA A 217 -5.95 12.53 10.43
N LYS A 218 -5.13 13.52 10.07
CA LYS A 218 -3.72 13.67 10.50
C LYS A 218 -3.54 13.51 12.01
N GLU A 219 -4.42 14.13 12.80
CA GLU A 219 -4.37 14.15 14.27
C GLU A 219 -4.58 12.78 14.92
N LYS A 220 -5.20 11.83 14.20
CA LYS A 220 -5.50 10.49 14.71
C LYS A 220 -4.47 9.45 14.28
N MET A 221 -3.43 9.89 13.58
CA MET A 221 -2.35 9.04 13.14
C MET A 221 -1.36 8.82 14.29
N ALA A 222 -1.46 7.67 14.95
CA ALA A 222 -0.49 7.24 15.96
C ALA A 222 0.66 6.45 15.31
N TRP A 223 1.41 7.09 14.41
CA TRP A 223 2.59 6.46 13.81
C TRP A 223 3.83 6.76 14.65
N LYS A 224 4.55 5.70 15.03
CA LYS A 224 5.86 5.78 15.68
C LYS A 224 6.75 4.77 14.98
N PRO A 225 7.80 5.20 14.25
CA PRO A 225 8.71 4.28 13.61
C PRO A 225 9.37 3.43 14.70
N THR A 226 9.38 2.12 14.50
CA THR A 226 10.16 1.21 15.33
C THR A 226 11.64 1.56 15.12
N GLU A 227 12.38 1.86 16.18
CA GLU A 227 13.84 1.94 16.09
C GLU A 227 14.35 0.53 15.75
N THR A 228 14.53 0.23 14.46
CA THR A 228 15.22 -0.99 14.07
C THR A 228 16.66 -0.85 14.56
N SER A 229 17.03 -1.63 15.57
CA SER A 229 18.43 -1.83 15.92
C SER A 229 19.17 -2.28 14.67
N ARG A 230 20.35 -1.72 14.42
CA ARG A 230 21.20 -2.07 13.27
C ARG A 230 21.76 -3.50 13.33
N ASP A 231 21.29 -4.32 14.27
CA ASP A 231 21.80 -5.65 14.59
C ASP A 231 20.86 -6.77 14.13
N ALA A 232 19.91 -6.50 13.24
CA ALA A 232 19.29 -7.59 12.48
C ALA A 232 20.35 -8.12 11.51
N GLU A 233 21.16 -9.07 11.98
CA GLU A 233 22.12 -9.83 11.18
C GLU A 233 21.42 -10.28 9.89
N GLU A 234 21.99 -9.85 8.77
CA GLU A 234 21.44 -10.20 7.46
C GLU A 234 21.37 -11.73 7.37
N PRO A 235 20.21 -12.34 7.01
CA PRO A 235 20.01 -13.79 7.08
C PRO A 235 21.05 -14.60 6.29
N TRP A 236 21.67 -13.99 5.27
CA TRP A 236 22.72 -14.61 4.49
C TRP A 236 24.06 -14.75 5.25
N ARG A 237 24.33 -13.95 6.28
CA ARG A 237 25.52 -14.11 7.14
C ARG A 237 25.48 -15.42 7.92
N ALA A 238 24.29 -15.88 8.32
CA ALA A 238 24.13 -17.19 8.93
C ALA A 238 24.49 -18.36 7.98
N LEU A 239 24.48 -18.13 6.67
CA LEU A 239 24.83 -19.14 5.66
C LEU A 239 26.32 -19.14 5.29
N TYR A 240 27.02 -18.02 5.48
CA TYR A 240 28.39 -17.86 4.97
C TYR A 240 29.45 -17.48 6.02
N GLY A 241 29.06 -17.21 7.27
CA GLY A 241 29.96 -16.86 8.37
C GLY A 241 30.45 -15.43 8.32
#